data_AF-A0A3M7TWX8-F1
#
_entry.id   AF-A0A3M7TWX8-F1
#
_cell.length_a   1.000
_cell.length_b   1.000
_cell.length_c   1.000
_cell.angle_alpha   90.00
_cell.angle_beta   90.00
_cell.angle_gamma   90.00
#
_symmetry.space_group_name_H-M   'P 1'
#
loop_
_entity.id
_entity.type
_entity.pdbx_description
1 polymer ?
#
loop_
_entity_poly.entity_id
_entity_poly.type
_entity_poly.pdbx_seq_one_letter_code
_entity_poly.pdbx_strand_id
1 'polypeptide(L)'
;MVKLIALYKNPENKEEFDEHYFNTHAPITEKIPGLRKMEVTKIVGSPMGGESDYHLLCEMYYDDHESLRKAMKTDEAKASGKDLMGFAGSLVTMMIGEEVDES
;
A
#
# COMPACT_ATOMS: atom_id res chain seq x y z
N MET A 1 9.46 13.07 -4.94
CA MET A 1 8.78 12.06 -5.82
C MET A 1 7.28 12.01 -5.52
N VAL A 2 6.45 11.45 -6.42
CA VAL A 2 5.01 11.20 -6.17
C VAL A 2 4.83 9.79 -5.62
N LYS A 3 3.96 9.63 -4.61
CA LYS A 3 3.64 8.31 -4.05
C LYS A 3 2.14 8.07 -3.90
N LEU A 4 1.73 6.83 -4.13
CA LEU A 4 0.46 6.28 -3.67
C LEU A 4 0.71 5.62 -2.32
N ILE A 5 -0.14 5.92 -1.33
CA ILE A 5 0.01 5.49 0.06
C ILE A 5 -1.20 4.65 0.42
N ALA A 6 -0.96 3.44 0.92
CA ALA A 6 -1.99 2.54 1.46
C ALA A 6 -1.72 2.29 2.95
N LEU A 7 -2.58 2.80 3.81
CA LEU A 7 -2.48 2.64 5.26
C LEU A 7 -3.61 1.74 5.76
N TYR A 8 -3.24 0.65 6.45
CA TYR A 8 -4.17 -0.40 6.87
C TYR A 8 -4.39 -0.35 8.37
N LYS A 9 -5.65 -0.31 8.79
CA LYS A 9 -6.05 -0.54 10.18
C LYS A 9 -5.78 -1.98 10.61
N ASN A 10 -5.83 -2.25 11.91
CA ASN A 10 -5.75 -3.62 12.42
C ASN A 10 -6.87 -4.49 11.83
N PRO A 11 -6.53 -5.61 11.16
CA PRO A 11 -7.51 -6.63 10.78
C PRO A 11 -7.95 -7.42 12.01
N GLU A 12 -9.08 -8.12 11.90
CA GLU A 12 -9.54 -9.07 12.93
C GLU A 12 -8.56 -10.23 13.10
N ASN A 13 -7.96 -10.69 11.99
CA ASN A 13 -6.95 -11.74 11.94
C ASN A 13 -5.69 -11.23 11.23
N LYS A 14 -4.63 -10.94 12.01
CA LYS A 14 -3.35 -10.42 11.49
C LYS A 14 -2.56 -11.44 10.69
N GLU A 15 -2.62 -12.71 11.08
CA GLU A 15 -1.86 -13.77 10.40
C GLU A 15 -2.42 -14.01 9.01
N GLU A 16 -3.75 -14.12 8.87
CA GLU A 16 -4.41 -14.28 7.57
C GLU A 16 -4.25 -13.04 6.68
N PHE A 17 -4.33 -11.84 7.27
CA PHE A 17 -4.03 -10.61 6.54
C PHE A 17 -2.59 -10.61 6.02
N ASP A 18 -1.61 -10.93 6.87
CA ASP A 18 -0.19 -10.94 6.48
C ASP A 18 0.05 -12.00 5.38
N GLU A 19 -0.49 -13.20 5.54
CA GLU A 19 -0.36 -14.27 4.55
C GLU A 19 -0.89 -13.82 3.18
N HIS A 20 -2.10 -13.26 3.13
CA HIS A 20 -2.68 -12.76 1.88
C HIS A 20 -1.90 -11.57 1.33
N TYR A 21 -1.53 -10.62 2.20
CA TYR A 21 -0.84 -9.41 1.82
C TYR A 21 0.51 -9.72 1.17
N PHE A 22 1.36 -10.52 1.83
CA PHE A 22 2.72 -10.79 1.35
C PHE A 22 2.78 -11.84 0.24
N ASN A 23 1.87 -12.82 0.22
CA ASN A 23 1.92 -13.90 -0.78
C ASN A 23 1.06 -13.63 -2.02
N THR A 24 0.06 -12.74 -1.93
CA THR A 24 -0.86 -12.44 -3.03
C THR A 24 -0.83 -10.98 -3.42
N HIS A 25 -1.15 -10.07 -2.49
CA HIS A 25 -1.39 -8.67 -2.81
C HIS A 25 -0.11 -7.93 -3.26
N ALA A 26 0.97 -8.04 -2.48
CA ALA A 26 2.24 -7.39 -2.75
C ALA A 26 2.84 -7.83 -4.10
N PRO A 27 2.92 -9.14 -4.43
CA PRO A 27 3.41 -9.58 -5.75
C PRO A 27 2.58 -9.11 -6.95
N ILE A 28 1.27 -8.86 -6.78
CA ILE A 28 0.44 -8.27 -7.84
C ILE A 28 0.78 -6.78 -8.00
N THR A 29 0.93 -6.07 -6.89
CA THR A 29 1.24 -4.63 -6.86
C THR A 29 2.63 -4.32 -7.40
N GLU A 30 3.63 -5.15 -7.10
CA GLU A 30 4.99 -5.02 -7.64
C GLU A 30 5.06 -5.12 -9.17
N LYS A 31 4.07 -5.75 -9.80
CA LYS A 31 4.01 -5.91 -11.26
C LYS A 31 3.45 -4.68 -11.98
N ILE A 32 2.98 -3.65 -11.26
CA ILE A 32 2.38 -2.47 -11.87
C ILE A 32 3.41 -1.73 -12.73
N PRO A 33 3.18 -1.59 -14.05
CA PRO A 33 4.07 -0.84 -14.92
C PRO A 33 4.18 0.63 -14.47
N GLY A 34 5.42 1.11 -14.35
CA GLY A 34 5.73 2.48 -13.92
C GLY A 34 5.98 2.64 -12.42
N LEU A 35 5.74 1.60 -11.61
CA LEU A 35 6.15 1.56 -10.21
C LEU A 35 7.68 1.61 -10.10
N ARG A 36 8.22 2.55 -9.31
CA ARG A 36 9.66 2.71 -9.10
C ARG A 36 10.17 2.01 -7.87
N LYS A 37 9.37 2.05 -6.81
CA LYS A 37 9.70 1.51 -5.50
C LYS A 37 8.42 1.17 -4.77
N MET A 38 8.41 0.07 -4.04
CA MET A 38 7.37 -0.28 -3.08
C MET A 38 8.03 -0.49 -1.73
N GLU A 39 7.61 0.28 -0.73
CA GLU A 39 8.06 0.12 0.65
C GLU A 39 6.91 -0.33 1.51
N VAL A 40 7.13 -1.42 2.23
CA VAL A 40 6.14 -1.99 3.14
C VAL A 40 6.68 -1.90 4.56
N THR A 41 5.93 -1.25 5.43
CA THR A 41 6.26 -1.05 6.84
C THR A 41 5.20 -1.70 7.72
N LYS A 42 5.60 -2.69 8.51
CA LYS A 42 4.75 -3.20 9.61
C LYS A 42 4.77 -2.21 10.76
N ILE A 43 3.58 -1.82 11.23
CA ILE A 43 3.43 -0.92 12.37
C ILE A 43 3.34 -1.77 13.63
N VAL A 44 4.37 -1.69 14.48
CA VAL A 44 4.57 -2.62 15.61
C VAL A 44 4.12 -2.09 16.97
N GLY A 45 3.56 -0.87 17.03
CA GLY A 45 3.07 -0.28 18.27
C GLY A 45 3.02 1.24 18.23
N SER A 46 2.69 1.84 19.37
CA SER A 46 2.64 3.29 19.56
C SER A 46 3.74 3.77 20.53
N PRO A 47 4.36 4.95 20.31
CA PRO A 47 5.29 5.55 21.26
C PRO A 47 4.68 5.81 22.65
N MET A 48 3.36 5.94 22.74
CA MET A 48 2.64 6.12 24.02
C MET A 48 2.43 4.79 24.77
N GLY A 49 2.95 3.68 24.24
CA GLY A 49 2.71 2.33 24.72
C GLY A 49 1.47 1.71 24.09
N GLY A 50 1.42 0.38 24.07
CA GLY A 50 0.30 -0.38 23.51
C GLY A 50 0.32 -0.48 21.98
N GLU A 51 -0.79 -0.96 21.45
CA GLU A 51 -0.98 -1.24 20.03
C GLU A 51 -1.32 0.04 19.25
N SER A 52 -0.84 0.13 18.00
CA SER A 52 -1.24 1.17 17.06
C SER A 52 -2.61 0.84 16.46
N ASP A 53 -3.40 1.84 16.08
CA ASP A 53 -4.64 1.63 15.30
C ASP A 53 -4.38 1.04 13.90
N TYR A 54 -3.14 1.16 13.45
CA TYR A 54 -2.66 0.71 12.14
C TYR A 54 -1.73 -0.49 12.28
N HIS A 55 -1.84 -1.40 11.31
CA HIS A 55 -1.07 -2.63 11.22
C HIS A 55 0.04 -2.55 10.16
N LEU A 56 -0.24 -1.91 9.02
CA LEU A 56 0.67 -1.90 7.88
C LEU A 56 0.56 -0.60 7.08
N LEU A 57 1.69 -0.12 6.58
CA LEU A 57 1.81 0.98 5.63
C LEU A 57 2.50 0.45 4.36
N CYS A 58 1.97 0.81 3.19
CA CYS A 58 2.62 0.60 1.91
C CYS A 58 2.74 1.91 1.14
N GLU A 59 3.93 2.21 0.65
CA GLU A 59 4.25 3.40 -0.13
C GLU A 59 4.78 2.98 -1.50
N MET A 60 4.09 3.41 -2.55
CA MET A 60 4.35 3.06 -3.94
C MET A 60 4.77 4.32 -4.69
N TYR A 61 6.03 4.37 -5.12
CA TYR A 61 6.65 5.56 -5.68
C TYR A 61 6.58 5.56 -7.21
N TYR A 62 6.35 6.74 -7.77
CA TYR A 62 6.27 7.03 -9.19
C TYR A 62 7.07 8.30 -9.50
N ASP A 63 7.52 8.43 -10.75
CA ASP A 63 8.33 9.59 -11.17
C ASP A 63 7.56 10.90 -10.97
N ASP A 64 6.29 10.93 -11.38
CA ASP A 64 5.41 12.09 -11.35
C ASP A 64 3.92 11.68 -11.35
N HIS A 65 3.03 12.68 -11.28
CA HIS A 65 1.58 12.46 -11.29
C HIS A 65 1.06 11.87 -12.60
N GLU A 66 1.70 12.15 -13.73
CA GLU A 66 1.30 11.59 -15.01
C GLU A 66 1.59 10.08 -15.06
N SER A 67 2.76 9.69 -14.56
CA SER A 67 3.22 8.31 -14.43
C SER A 67 2.33 7.52 -13.48
N LEU A 68 1.98 8.08 -12.31
CA LEU A 68 1.00 7.48 -11.41
C LEU A 68 -0.37 7.29 -12.11
N ARG A 69 -0.88 8.31 -12.80
CA ARG A 69 -2.17 8.23 -13.52
C ARG A 69 -2.16 7.18 -14.64
N LYS A 70 -1.02 7.00 -15.33
CA LYS A 70 -0.84 5.94 -16.34
C LYS A 70 -0.80 4.57 -15.68
N ALA A 71 -0.03 4.43 -14.59
CA ALA A 71 0.08 3.19 -13.82
C ALA A 71 -1.29 2.72 -13.30
N MET A 72 -2.11 3.62 -12.74
CA MET A 72 -3.46 3.27 -12.25
C MET A 72 -4.43 2.75 -13.33
N LYS A 73 -4.12 2.93 -14.63
CA LYS A 73 -4.97 2.46 -15.73
C LYS A 73 -4.58 1.08 -16.26
N THR A 74 -3.45 0.53 -15.84
CA THR A 74 -2.98 -0.78 -16.32
C THR A 74 -3.83 -1.91 -15.75
N ASP A 75 -3.74 -3.09 -16.35
CA ASP A 75 -4.52 -4.24 -15.91
C ASP A 75 -3.98 -4.81 -14.60
N GLU A 76 -2.68 -4.68 -14.33
CA GLU A 76 -2.05 -5.02 -13.05
C GLU A 76 -2.57 -4.13 -11.92
N ALA A 77 -2.71 -2.82 -12.14
CA ALA A 77 -3.25 -1.92 -11.14
C ALA A 77 -4.73 -2.22 -10.84
N LYS A 78 -5.52 -2.56 -11.86
CA LYS A 78 -6.91 -3.01 -11.67
C LYS A 78 -6.97 -4.33 -10.91
N ALA A 79 -6.06 -5.26 -11.18
CA ALA A 79 -5.97 -6.53 -10.47
C ALA A 79 -5.60 -6.31 -8.99
N SER A 80 -4.59 -5.48 -8.71
CA SER A 80 -4.20 -5.09 -7.34
C SER A 80 -5.37 -4.43 -6.62
N GLY A 81 -6.06 -3.47 -7.24
CA GLY A 81 -7.22 -2.82 -6.65
C GLY A 81 -8.40 -3.78 -6.39
N LYS A 82 -8.66 -4.73 -7.29
CA LYS A 82 -9.71 -5.74 -7.10
C LYS A 82 -9.40 -6.65 -5.93
N ASP A 83 -8.15 -7.12 -5.83
CA ASP A 83 -7.68 -7.94 -4.73
C ASP A 83 -7.78 -7.17 -3.41
N LEU A 84 -7.25 -5.94 -3.36
CA LEU A 84 -7.31 -5.03 -2.22
C LEU A 84 -8.72 -4.89 -1.64
N MET A 85 -9.70 -4.61 -2.50
CA MET A 85 -11.09 -4.45 -2.07
C MET A 85 -11.69 -5.75 -1.52
N GLY A 86 -11.17 -6.91 -1.94
CA GLY A 86 -11.61 -8.23 -1.47
C GLY A 86 -11.18 -8.55 -0.05
N PHE A 87 -9.92 -8.30 0.31
CA PHE A 87 -9.38 -8.70 1.62
C PHE A 87 -9.27 -7.56 2.64
N ALA A 88 -9.15 -6.31 2.20
CA ALA A 88 -8.85 -5.18 3.08
C ALA A 88 -9.64 -3.90 2.79
N GLY A 89 -10.71 -3.97 1.98
CA GLY A 89 -11.47 -2.80 1.53
C GLY A 89 -12.02 -1.89 2.65
N SER A 90 -12.38 -2.45 3.80
CA SER A 90 -12.84 -1.70 4.98
C SER A 90 -11.71 -1.21 5.89
N LEU A 91 -10.49 -1.70 5.69
CA LEU A 91 -9.31 -1.44 6.53
C LEU A 91 -8.37 -0.42 5.91
N VAL A 92 -8.34 -0.33 4.58
CA VAL A 92 -7.38 0.50 3.84
C VAL A 92 -7.84 1.94 3.71
N THR A 93 -6.91 2.87 3.92
CA THR A 93 -7.02 4.27 3.51
C THR A 93 -6.00 4.54 2.40
N MET A 94 -6.48 5.04 1.26
CA MET A 94 -5.64 5.36 0.10
C MET A 94 -5.43 6.88 0.00
N MET A 95 -4.18 7.30 -0.18
CA MET A 95 -3.80 8.70 -0.32
C MET A 95 -2.76 8.87 -1.44
N ILE A 96 -2.73 10.06 -2.05
CA ILE A 96 -1.63 10.45 -2.96
C ILE A 96 -0.81 11.51 -2.23
N GLY A 97 0.51 11.32 -2.18
CA GLY A 97 1.44 12.22 -1.53
C GLY A 97 2.55 12.68 -2.48
N GLU A 98 3.12 13.84 -2.18
CA GLU A 98 4.37 14.33 -2.74
C GLU A 98 5.40 14.36 -1.62
N GLU A 99 6.56 13.76 -1.83
CA GLU A 99 7.70 13.98 -0.95
C GLU A 99 8.21 15.41 -1.11
N VAL A 100 8.35 16.11 0.03
CA VAL A 100 8.78 17.50 0.09
C VAL A 100 10.30 17.61 0.23
N ASP A 101 10.94 16.61 0.84
CA ASP A 101 12.39 16.59 1.08
C ASP A 101 13.03 15.44 0.28
N GLU A 102 13.87 15.79 -0.70
CA GLU A 102 14.80 14.86 -1.35
C GLU A 102 16.09 14.84 -0.51
N SER A 103 16.18 13.95 0.49
CA SER A 103 17.44 13.71 1.21
C SER A 103 18.33 12.71 0.48
#